data_AF-A0A519RUM5-F1
#
_entry.id   AF-A0A519RUM5-F1
#
_cell.length_a   1.000
_cell.length_b   1.000
_cell.length_c   1.000
_cell.angle_alpha   90.00
_cell.angle_beta   90.00
_cell.angle_gamma   90.00
#
_symmetry.space_group_name_H-M   'P 1'
#
loop_
_entity.id
_entity.type
_entity.pdbx_description
1 polymer ?
#
loop_
_entity_poly.entity_id
_entity_poly.type
_entity_poly.pdbx_seq_one_letter_code
_entity_poly.pdbx_strand_id
1 'polypeptide(L)'
;MQVADFLRLYRLDTEVQTLAARLHDPAKPTADEATRSGELRVQLRGLVGSQDAVVAAAAAQYAFPNVFVLYDKDEAALFMADLRHLLPEGPEALLFPSSYKRPYEFDETENANVLMRAEVLNQLNASRQPNAVA
;
A
#
# COMPACT_ATOMS: atom_id res chain seq x y z
N MET A 1 -24.22 -0.30 8.63
CA MET A 1 -23.27 -1.08 7.82
C MET A 1 -21.91 -0.90 8.47
N GLN A 2 -21.25 -1.98 8.91
CA GLN A 2 -19.91 -1.87 9.49
C GLN A 2 -18.86 -1.78 8.37
N VAL A 3 -17.68 -1.24 8.68
CA VAL A 3 -16.57 -1.14 7.71
C VAL A 3 -16.16 -2.53 7.19
N ALA A 4 -16.18 -3.54 8.05
CA ALA A 4 -15.91 -4.92 7.66
C ALA A 4 -16.90 -5.44 6.60
N ASP A 5 -18.18 -5.10 6.73
CA ASP A 5 -19.21 -5.46 5.73
C ASP A 5 -18.95 -4.75 4.40
N PHE A 6 -18.52 -3.49 4.44
CA PHE A 6 -18.17 -2.71 3.26
C PHE A 6 -16.99 -3.30 2.49
N LEU A 7 -15.87 -3.58 3.16
CA LEU A 7 -14.73 -4.21 2.52
C LEU A 7 -15.04 -5.61 2.01
N ARG A 8 -15.92 -6.35 2.70
CA ARG A 8 -16.37 -7.66 2.23
C ARG A 8 -17.06 -7.56 0.87
N LEU A 9 -17.88 -6.54 0.63
CA LEU A 9 -18.50 -6.34 -0.69
C LEU A 9 -17.44 -6.12 -1.78
N TYR A 10 -16.45 -5.27 -1.53
CA TYR A 10 -15.36 -5.04 -2.49
C TYR A 10 -14.48 -6.27 -2.71
N ARG A 11 -14.25 -7.09 -1.68
CA ARG A 11 -13.52 -8.36 -1.83
C ARG A 11 -14.31 -9.42 -2.61
N LEU A 12 -15.63 -9.30 -2.65
CA LEU A 12 -16.50 -10.17 -3.43
C LEU A 12 -16.72 -9.67 -4.87
N ASP A 13 -16.28 -8.45 -5.18
CA ASP A 13 -16.35 -7.90 -6.51
C ASP A 13 -15.41 -8.62 -7.49
N THR A 14 -15.89 -8.87 -8.71
CA THR A 14 -15.15 -9.67 -9.70
C THR A 14 -13.92 -8.95 -10.23
N GLU A 15 -13.98 -7.62 -10.39
CA GLU A 15 -12.87 -6.83 -10.89
C GLU A 15 -11.75 -6.79 -9.85
N VAL A 16 -12.12 -6.54 -8.58
CA VAL A 16 -11.17 -6.53 -7.45
C VAL A 16 -10.54 -7.90 -7.23
N GLN A 17 -11.32 -8.98 -7.33
CA GLN A 17 -10.78 -10.35 -7.25
C GLN A 17 -9.78 -10.65 -8.38
N THR A 18 -10.10 -10.23 -9.60
CA THR A 18 -9.22 -10.42 -10.75
C THR A 18 -7.91 -9.63 -10.57
N LEU A 19 -8.01 -8.40 -10.07
CA LEU A 19 -6.86 -7.57 -9.72
C LEU A 19 -6.00 -8.26 -8.65
N ALA A 20 -6.61 -8.67 -7.52
CA ALA A 20 -5.92 -9.32 -6.42
C ALA A 20 -5.20 -10.60 -6.88
N ALA A 21 -5.89 -11.43 -7.66
CA ALA A 21 -5.32 -12.67 -8.20
C ALA A 21 -4.11 -12.39 -9.10
N ARG A 22 -4.16 -11.37 -9.97
CA ARG A 22 -3.01 -10.99 -10.79
C ARG A 22 -1.86 -10.47 -9.93
N LEU A 23 -2.13 -9.60 -8.96
CA LEU A 23 -1.09 -9.05 -8.08
C LEU A 23 -0.36 -10.15 -7.28
N HIS A 24 -1.06 -11.21 -6.86
CA HIS A 24 -0.48 -12.28 -6.04
C HIS A 24 0.24 -13.35 -6.89
N ASP A 25 -0.24 -13.62 -8.11
CA ASP A 25 0.37 -14.59 -9.03
C ASP A 25 0.56 -13.99 -10.43
N PRO A 26 1.71 -13.32 -10.68
CA PRO A 26 2.00 -12.72 -11.98
C PRO A 26 2.32 -13.77 -13.07
N ALA A 27 2.47 -15.05 -12.71
CA ALA A 27 2.96 -16.11 -13.60
C ALA A 27 1.87 -16.80 -14.43
N LYS A 28 0.61 -16.37 -14.35
CA LYS A 28 -0.49 -16.89 -15.16
C LYS A 28 -0.81 -15.92 -16.31
N PRO A 29 -0.05 -15.93 -17.41
CA PRO A 29 -0.37 -15.10 -18.56
C PRO A 29 -1.71 -15.54 -19.14
N THR A 30 -2.58 -14.56 -19.40
CA THR A 30 -3.66 -14.73 -20.36
C THR A 30 -3.05 -15.08 -21.72
N ALA A 31 -3.75 -15.90 -22.51
CA ALA A 31 -3.24 -16.53 -23.74
C ALA A 31 -2.59 -15.57 -24.77
N ASP A 32 -2.87 -14.27 -24.68
CA ASP A 32 -2.35 -13.23 -25.58
C ASP A 32 -1.04 -12.54 -25.11
N GLU A 33 -0.54 -12.79 -23.89
CA GLU A 33 0.62 -12.05 -23.32
C GLU A 33 1.85 -12.93 -23.01
N ALA A 34 1.89 -14.17 -23.51
CA ALA A 34 2.88 -15.20 -23.19
C ALA A 34 4.34 -14.93 -23.67
N THR A 35 4.67 -13.71 -24.12
CA THR A 35 5.97 -13.42 -24.78
C THR A 35 6.79 -12.31 -24.10
N ARG A 36 6.44 -11.86 -22.90
CA ARG A 36 7.31 -10.96 -22.13
C ARG A 36 7.58 -11.56 -20.76
N SER A 37 8.85 -11.84 -20.48
CA SER A 37 9.41 -11.98 -19.12
C SER A 37 9.35 -10.63 -18.37
N GLY A 38 8.19 -9.97 -18.41
CA GLY A 38 7.96 -8.62 -17.93
C GLY A 38 7.14 -8.64 -16.66
N GLU A 39 7.60 -7.89 -15.68
CA GLU A 39 6.89 -7.62 -14.43
C GLU A 39 5.42 -7.23 -14.72
N LEU A 40 4.49 -7.79 -13.94
CA LEU A 40 3.07 -7.46 -14.07
C LEU A 40 2.87 -5.97 -13.86
N ARG A 41 2.32 -5.30 -14.87
CA ARG A 41 1.97 -3.87 -14.81
C ARG A 41 0.50 -3.67 -15.10
N VAL A 42 -0.24 -3.22 -14.10
CA VAL A 42 -1.66 -2.92 -14.20
C VAL A 42 -1.89 -1.42 -14.04
N GLN A 43 -2.75 -0.85 -14.89
CA GLN A 43 -3.20 0.53 -14.74
C GLN A 43 -4.70 0.53 -14.41
N LEU A 44 -5.02 1.02 -13.22
CA LEU A 44 -6.41 1.29 -12.83
C LEU A 44 -6.79 2.71 -13.28
N ARG A 45 -8.01 2.89 -13.76
CA ARG A 45 -8.54 4.18 -14.23
C ARG A 45 -9.92 4.41 -13.63
N GLY A 46 -10.30 5.68 -13.49
CA GLY A 46 -11.62 6.05 -13.01
C GLY A 46 -11.81 5.92 -11.49
N LEU A 47 -10.73 5.79 -10.72
CA LEU A 47 -10.79 5.89 -9.26
C LEU A 47 -11.11 7.34 -8.87
N VAL A 48 -12.08 7.51 -7.97
CA VAL A 48 -12.53 8.82 -7.50
C VAL A 48 -12.60 8.84 -5.97
N GLY A 49 -12.11 9.92 -5.35
CA GLY A 49 -12.03 10.03 -3.89
C GLY A 49 -11.18 8.90 -3.30
N SER A 50 -11.56 8.37 -2.14
CA SER A 50 -10.84 7.31 -1.42
C SER A 50 -10.93 5.90 -2.05
N GLN A 51 -11.36 5.78 -3.32
CA GLN A 51 -11.51 4.48 -3.97
C GLN A 51 -10.18 3.74 -4.13
N ASP A 52 -9.08 4.46 -4.29
CA ASP A 52 -7.74 3.90 -4.28
C ASP A 52 -7.42 3.17 -2.96
N ALA A 53 -7.74 3.78 -1.82
CA ALA A 53 -7.58 3.17 -0.50
C ALA A 53 -8.51 1.97 -0.30
N VAL A 54 -9.75 2.04 -0.81
CA VAL A 54 -10.69 0.91 -0.75
C VAL A 54 -10.20 -0.27 -1.59
N VAL A 55 -9.77 -0.03 -2.82
CA VAL A 55 -9.25 -1.07 -3.71
C VAL A 55 -7.95 -1.65 -3.13
N ALA A 56 -7.04 -0.81 -2.62
CA ALA A 56 -5.85 -1.26 -1.92
C ALA A 56 -6.21 -2.14 -0.72
N ALA A 57 -7.15 -1.70 0.13
CA ALA A 57 -7.58 -2.45 1.30
C ALA A 57 -8.27 -3.80 0.97
N ALA A 58 -8.91 -3.88 -0.19
CA ALA A 58 -9.58 -5.09 -0.65
C ALA A 58 -8.64 -6.06 -1.38
N ALA A 59 -7.70 -5.56 -2.19
CA ALA A 59 -6.87 -6.37 -3.08
C ALA A 59 -5.45 -6.68 -2.55
N ALA A 60 -4.92 -5.88 -1.61
CA ALA A 60 -3.56 -6.03 -1.12
C ALA A 60 -3.32 -7.39 -0.43
N GLN A 61 -2.12 -7.94 -0.61
CA GLN A 61 -1.68 -9.12 0.11
C GLN A 61 -0.98 -8.72 1.40
N TYR A 62 -1.66 -8.84 2.53
CA TYR A 62 -1.10 -8.43 3.83
C TYR A 62 -0.01 -9.36 4.37
N ALA A 63 0.24 -10.49 3.72
CA ALA A 63 1.36 -11.37 4.04
C ALA A 63 2.72 -10.77 3.63
N PHE A 64 2.72 -9.77 2.75
CA PHE A 64 3.91 -9.08 2.28
C PHE A 64 3.78 -7.57 2.50
N PRO A 65 4.89 -6.84 2.70
CA PRO A 65 4.86 -5.38 2.74
C PRO A 65 4.37 -4.82 1.40
N ASN A 66 3.35 -3.96 1.45
CA ASN A 66 2.85 -3.23 0.29
C ASN A 66 3.36 -1.79 0.36
N VAL A 67 3.89 -1.28 -0.75
CA VAL A 67 4.40 0.10 -0.83
C VAL A 67 3.49 0.91 -1.75
N PHE A 68 2.91 1.97 -1.20
CA PHE A 68 2.08 2.91 -1.93
C PHE A 68 2.86 4.22 -2.09
N VAL A 69 2.98 4.70 -3.33
CA VAL A 69 3.65 5.96 -3.66
C VAL A 69 2.60 6.92 -4.18
N LEU A 70 2.39 8.00 -3.45
CA LEU A 70 1.40 9.03 -3.74
C LEU A 70 2.11 10.31 -4.23
N TYR A 71 1.34 11.28 -4.72
CA TYR A 71 1.89 12.48 -5.33
C TYR A 71 2.69 13.33 -4.34
N ASP A 72 2.17 13.52 -3.14
CA ASP A 72 2.79 14.31 -2.08
C ASP A 72 2.52 13.76 -0.66
N LYS A 73 3.02 14.48 0.34
CA LYS A 73 2.89 14.13 1.77
C LYS A 73 1.44 14.18 2.24
N ASP A 74 0.65 15.12 1.73
CA ASP A 74 -0.72 15.35 2.21
C ASP A 74 -1.65 14.26 1.67
N GLU A 75 -1.51 13.91 0.39
CA GLU A 75 -2.22 12.78 -0.23
C GLU A 75 -1.84 11.46 0.45
N ALA A 76 -0.55 11.23 0.73
CA ALA A 76 -0.10 10.05 1.46
C ALA A 76 -0.68 9.97 2.89
N ALA A 77 -0.81 11.12 3.57
CA ALA A 77 -1.39 11.16 4.91
C ALA A 77 -2.91 10.87 4.89
N LEU A 78 -3.64 11.39 3.90
CA LEU A 78 -5.06 11.09 3.69
C LEU A 78 -5.27 9.61 3.35
N PHE A 79 -4.49 9.07 2.41
CA PHE A 79 -4.53 7.66 2.03
C PHE A 79 -4.23 6.74 3.23
N MET A 80 -3.24 7.08 4.06
CA MET A 80 -2.94 6.35 5.29
C MET A 80 -4.11 6.40 6.29
N ALA A 81 -4.75 7.56 6.46
CA ALA A 81 -5.92 7.69 7.33
C ALA A 81 -7.09 6.83 6.82
N ASP A 82 -7.34 6.83 5.51
CA ASP A 82 -8.38 6.00 4.89
C ASP A 82 -8.10 4.51 5.11
N LEU A 83 -6.86 4.05 4.91
CA LEU A 83 -6.48 2.67 5.19
C LEU A 83 -6.70 2.29 6.66
N ARG A 84 -6.35 3.16 7.62
CA ARG A 84 -6.58 2.91 9.05
C ARG A 84 -8.06 2.79 9.39
N HIS A 85 -8.90 3.62 8.79
CA HIS A 85 -10.35 3.52 8.97
C HIS A 85 -10.93 2.26 8.33
N LEU A 86 -10.42 1.87 7.16
CA LEU A 86 -10.86 0.67 6.43
C LEU A 86 -10.40 -0.63 7.11
N LEU A 87 -9.25 -0.62 7.77
CA LEU A 87 -8.59 -1.78 8.36
C LEU A 87 -8.36 -1.60 9.87
N PRO A 88 -9.42 -1.47 10.69
CA PRO A 88 -9.29 -1.14 12.11
C PRO A 88 -8.55 -2.23 12.93
N GLU A 89 -8.63 -3.49 12.49
CA GLU A 89 -7.94 -4.65 13.08
C GLU A 89 -6.84 -5.21 12.15
N GLY A 90 -6.51 -4.47 11.09
CA GLY A 90 -5.56 -4.90 10.07
C GLY A 90 -4.10 -4.56 10.42
N PRO A 91 -3.17 -4.87 9.49
CA PRO A 91 -1.79 -4.44 9.65
C PRO A 91 -1.70 -2.92 9.69
N GLU A 92 -0.75 -2.43 10.48
CA GLU A 92 -0.55 -1.00 10.66
C GLU A 92 -0.14 -0.31 9.35
N ALA A 93 -0.88 0.72 8.97
CA ALA A 93 -0.50 1.61 7.87
C ALA A 93 0.50 2.66 8.38
N LEU A 94 1.67 2.68 7.74
CA LEU A 94 2.80 3.51 8.11
C LEU A 94 3.12 4.54 7.03
N LEU A 95 3.61 5.71 7.44
CA LEU A 95 4.09 6.74 6.54
C LEU A 95 5.63 6.73 6.51
N PHE A 96 6.21 6.57 5.33
CA PHE A 96 7.66 6.69 5.12
C PHE A 96 7.98 8.04 4.45
N PRO A 97 8.38 9.07 5.21
CA PRO A 97 8.56 10.40 4.66
C PRO A 97 9.78 10.48 3.74
N SER A 98 9.66 11.33 2.71
CA SER A 98 10.75 11.60 1.76
C SER A 98 11.97 12.22 2.46
N SER A 99 13.17 11.84 2.03
CA SER A 99 14.42 12.56 2.37
C SER A 99 14.67 13.75 1.43
N TYR A 100 13.84 13.92 0.40
CA TYR A 100 14.06 14.94 -0.61
C TYR A 100 13.95 16.33 -0.01
N LYS A 101 15.00 17.12 -0.20
CA LYS A 101 15.07 18.52 0.20
C LYS A 101 14.74 19.39 -1.01
N ARG A 102 13.80 20.33 -0.86
CA ARG A 102 13.54 21.31 -1.92
C ARG A 102 14.70 22.30 -1.99
N PRO A 103 15.23 22.61 -3.18
CA PRO A 103 16.22 23.67 -3.32
C PRO A 103 15.69 24.99 -2.75
N TYR A 104 16.54 25.72 -2.04
CA TYR A 104 16.27 27.06 -1.48
C TYR A 104 15.25 27.14 -0.31
N GLU A 105 14.80 26.01 0.25
CA GLU A 105 14.17 25.99 1.58
C GLU A 105 15.26 25.95 2.67
N PHE A 106 15.10 26.77 3.72
CA PHE A 106 16.02 26.75 4.86
C PHE A 106 15.89 25.41 5.61
N ASP A 107 17.04 24.81 5.87
CA ASP A 107 17.21 23.45 6.36
C ASP A 107 16.81 23.37 7.84
N GLU A 108 15.57 22.96 8.14
CA GLU A 108 15.25 22.33 9.41
C GLU A 108 15.27 20.82 9.20
N THR A 109 16.26 20.16 9.80
CA THR A 109 16.19 18.70 9.91
C THR A 109 15.00 18.39 10.80
N GLU A 110 13.90 17.96 10.20
CA GLU A 110 12.76 17.44 10.94
C GLU A 110 13.16 16.10 11.57
N ASN A 111 13.73 16.15 12.79
CA ASN A 111 14.10 14.95 13.56
C ASN A 111 12.94 13.94 13.65
N ALA A 112 11.70 14.43 13.60
CA ALA A 112 10.50 13.61 13.50
C ALA A 112 10.51 12.68 12.26
N ASN A 113 10.89 13.17 11.08
CA ASN A 113 10.95 12.35 9.86
C ASN A 113 12.06 11.31 9.92
N VAL A 114 13.19 11.63 10.56
CA VAL A 114 14.28 10.66 10.77
C VAL A 114 13.79 9.54 11.69
N LEU A 115 13.11 9.89 12.78
CA LEU A 115 12.54 8.92 13.71
C LEU A 115 11.49 8.04 13.03
N MET A 116 10.55 8.63 12.30
CA MET A 116 9.50 7.89 11.57
C MET A 116 10.11 6.91 10.56
N ARG A 117 11.13 7.31 9.80
CA ARG A 117 11.80 6.40 8.87
C ARG A 117 12.48 5.23 9.59
N ALA A 118 13.12 5.48 10.73
CA ALA A 118 13.75 4.44 11.52
C ALA A 118 12.71 3.44 12.05
N GLU A 119 11.57 3.92 12.53
CA GLU A 119 10.45 3.10 12.99
C GLU A 119 9.90 2.19 11.87
N VAL A 120 9.60 2.76 10.70
CA VAL A 120 9.11 1.98 9.55
C VAL A 120 10.10 0.90 9.12
N LEU A 121 11.39 1.24 9.04
CA LEU A 121 12.43 0.27 8.66
C LEU A 121 12.60 -0.83 9.71
N ASN A 122 12.50 -0.49 11.00
CA ASN A 122 12.54 -1.49 12.07
C ASN A 122 11.37 -2.46 12.00
N GLN A 123 10.14 -1.97 11.77
CA GLN A 123 8.95 -2.81 11.64
C GLN A 123 9.00 -3.68 10.38
N LEU A 124 9.51 -3.14 9.27
CA LEU A 124 9.76 -3.89 8.03
C LEU A 124 10.79 -5.02 8.27
N ASN A 125 11.87 -4.74 8.99
CA ASN A 125 12.87 -5.75 9.32
C ASN A 125 12.33 -6.82 10.27
N ALA A 126 11.53 -6.44 11.26
CA ALA A 126 10.89 -7.36 12.20
C ALA A 126 9.90 -8.31 11.51
N SER A 127 9.08 -7.80 10.59
CA SER A 127 8.14 -8.64 9.83
C SER A 127 8.84 -9.66 8.91
N ARG A 128 10.06 -9.36 8.47
CA ARG A 128 10.88 -10.29 7.68
C ARG A 128 11.53 -11.41 8.52
N GLN A 129 11.72 -11.19 9.82
CA GLN A 129 12.32 -12.16 10.74
C GLN A 129 11.41 -12.40 11.95
N PRO A 130 10.33 -13.19 11.80
CA PRO A 130 9.37 -13.45 12.88
C PRO A 130 9.97 -14.11 14.14
N ASN A 131 11.22 -14.63 14.06
CA ASN A 131 11.92 -15.31 15.16
C ASN A 131 13.16 -14.57 15.69
N ALA A 132 13.44 -13.34 15.27
CA ALA A 132 14.66 -12.61 15.67
C ALA A 132 14.51 -11.75 16.95
N VAL A 133 13.29 -11.65 17.48
CA VAL A 133 13.01 -10.93 18.73
C VAL A 133 12.61 -11.96 19.78
N ALA A 134 13.60 -12.40 20.56
CA ALA A 134 13.46 -13.18 21.78
C ALA A 134 14.14 -12.43 22.93
#